data_AF-Q0U0W0-F1
#
_entry.id   AF-Q0U0W0-F1
#
_cell.length_a   1.000
_cell.length_b   1.000
_cell.length_c   1.000
_cell.angle_alpha   90.00
_cell.angle_beta   90.00
_cell.angle_gamma   90.00
#
_symmetry.space_group_name_H-M   'P 1'
#
loop_
_entity.id
_entity.type
_entity.pdbx_description
1 polymer ?
#
loop_
_entity_poly.entity_id
_entity_poly.type
_entity_poly.pdbx_seq_one_letter_code
_entity_poly.pdbx_strand_id
1 'polypeptide(L)'
;MSETDEQEVQPVWSRLFLRRPMPSEKFCSTPFTCSRRPLTLADYLWDSLVKDHMPSDEDVLEDFGFNNTHRGRYFPWFLENLHVLDQPISKEEAQQKLVVTFYDKAKPYLDVEDRSKVFGDLKPQAQRHSYHLLAEMQHRWSPNPVEENWYSFGFVTCRNRSEERTLLGLYQLLLIPNDESSLYRIHNRQQGTMPPVPFTEFWKAYESKSLIMLMDAKGLREVRSRLPFLEVFLSAPTSIIRPSVWDLKQFLEIRNPVENPPTSSGLRGSESSQASRSLCG
;
A
#
# COMPACT_ATOMS: atom_id res chain seq x y z
N MET A 1 47.16 7.88 0.97
CA MET A 1 46.54 8.08 -0.35
C MET A 1 45.10 7.62 -0.21
N SER A 2 44.22 8.59 -0.15
CA SER A 2 42.78 8.44 0.06
C SER A 2 42.13 8.15 -1.30
N GLU A 3 41.60 6.95 -1.47
CA GLU A 3 40.63 6.64 -2.52
C GLU A 3 39.26 7.08 -2.03
N THR A 4 38.79 8.19 -2.57
CA THR A 4 37.40 8.61 -2.49
C THR A 4 36.56 7.71 -3.40
N ASP A 5 35.73 6.87 -2.80
CA ASP A 5 34.62 6.18 -3.46
C ASP A 5 33.65 7.24 -4.01
N GLU A 6 33.62 7.39 -5.34
CA GLU A 6 32.55 8.11 -6.03
C GLU A 6 31.28 7.28 -5.95
N GLN A 7 30.40 7.59 -4.98
CA GLN A 7 29.02 7.13 -5.01
C GLN A 7 28.30 7.78 -6.20
N GLU A 8 28.02 6.97 -7.22
CA GLU A 8 27.26 7.33 -8.41
C GLU A 8 25.83 7.72 -8.01
N VAL A 9 25.59 9.02 -7.84
CA VAL A 9 24.28 9.59 -7.53
C VAL A 9 23.38 9.43 -8.78
N GLN A 10 22.43 8.50 -8.74
CA GLN A 10 21.48 8.35 -9.84
C GLN A 10 20.60 9.61 -9.98
N PRO A 11 20.45 10.17 -11.20
CA PRO A 11 19.74 11.42 -11.43
C PRO A 11 18.21 11.34 -11.19
N VAL A 12 17.59 12.49 -10.92
CA VAL A 12 16.24 12.60 -10.32
C VAL A 12 15.12 12.27 -11.31
N TRP A 13 15.26 12.62 -12.59
CA TRP A 13 14.20 12.36 -13.59
C TRP A 13 14.15 10.90 -14.00
N SER A 14 15.30 10.24 -14.00
CA SER A 14 15.39 8.79 -14.25
C SER A 14 14.56 8.00 -13.22
N ARG A 15 14.52 8.44 -11.95
CA ARG A 15 13.77 7.77 -10.87
C ARG A 15 12.25 7.95 -10.96
N LEU A 16 11.78 9.07 -11.51
CA LEU A 16 10.34 9.36 -11.62
C LEU A 16 9.66 8.56 -12.73
N PHE A 17 10.40 8.19 -13.78
CA PHE A 17 9.84 7.55 -14.98
C PHE A 17 10.35 6.12 -15.24
N LEU A 18 11.46 5.68 -14.63
CA LEU A 18 11.99 4.32 -14.80
C LEU A 18 11.89 3.50 -13.51
N ARG A 19 11.23 2.34 -13.60
CA ARG A 19 11.07 1.38 -12.48
C ARG A 19 12.31 0.49 -12.22
N ARG A 20 13.43 0.70 -12.92
CA ARG A 20 14.69 -0.07 -12.74
C ARG A 20 15.91 0.81 -12.99
N PRO A 21 17.05 0.57 -12.30
CA PRO A 21 18.33 1.16 -12.69
C PRO A 21 18.74 0.62 -14.07
N MET A 22 19.30 1.50 -14.91
CA MET A 22 19.69 1.20 -16.28
C MET A 22 20.86 0.19 -16.31
N PRO A 23 20.83 -0.82 -17.19
CA PRO A 23 21.97 -1.70 -17.41
C PRO A 23 23.14 -0.91 -18.02
N SER A 24 24.31 -1.01 -17.42
CA SER A 24 25.58 -0.49 -17.92
C SER A 24 26.13 -1.36 -19.05
N GLU A 25 25.37 -1.53 -20.13
CA GLU A 25 25.86 -2.21 -21.32
C GLU A 25 25.75 -1.33 -22.56
N LYS A 26 26.89 -1.25 -23.26
CA LYS A 26 27.19 -0.46 -24.44
C LYS A 26 26.24 -0.78 -25.60
N PHE A 27 25.05 -0.21 -25.60
CA PHE A 27 24.18 -0.14 -26.77
C PHE A 27 24.38 1.21 -27.47
N CYS A 28 24.30 1.18 -28.81
CA CYS A 28 24.55 2.30 -29.73
C CYS A 28 24.06 3.63 -29.12
N SER A 29 24.98 4.54 -28.86
CA SER A 29 24.75 5.76 -28.10
C SER A 29 23.80 6.68 -28.86
N THR A 30 22.53 6.64 -28.43
CA THR A 30 21.35 7.40 -28.87
C THR A 30 20.63 6.87 -30.13
N PRO A 31 19.27 6.83 -30.14
CA PRO A 31 18.48 6.53 -31.36
C PRO A 31 18.80 7.47 -32.52
N PHE A 32 19.31 8.67 -32.20
CA PHE A 32 19.73 9.71 -33.13
C PHE A 32 20.92 9.33 -34.00
N THR A 33 21.77 8.39 -33.57
CA THR A 33 22.98 8.01 -34.32
C THR A 33 22.85 6.67 -35.05
N CYS A 34 21.79 5.89 -34.79
CA CYS A 34 21.70 4.49 -35.20
C CYS A 34 20.35 4.07 -35.83
N SER A 35 19.36 4.96 -35.93
CA SER A 35 18.03 4.58 -36.42
C SER A 35 17.93 4.60 -37.95
N ARG A 36 17.50 3.46 -38.53
CA ARG A 36 17.04 3.37 -39.93
C ARG A 36 15.55 3.73 -40.10
N ARG A 37 14.91 4.21 -39.02
CA ARG A 37 13.50 4.63 -38.99
C ARG A 37 13.44 6.14 -38.71
N PRO A 38 12.38 6.83 -39.15
CA PRO A 38 12.14 8.22 -38.76
C PRO A 38 12.10 8.34 -37.24
N LEU A 39 12.72 9.40 -36.72
CA LEU A 39 12.63 9.75 -35.31
C LEU A 39 11.20 10.17 -34.97
N THR A 40 10.72 9.74 -33.82
CA THR A 40 9.38 10.02 -33.29
C THR A 40 9.49 10.86 -32.03
N LEU A 41 8.40 11.52 -31.59
CA LEU A 41 8.37 12.30 -30.35
C LEU A 41 8.79 11.48 -29.11
N ALA A 42 8.54 10.17 -29.12
CA ALA A 42 9.02 9.25 -28.09
C ALA A 42 10.56 9.12 -28.05
N ASP A 43 11.24 9.26 -29.19
CA ASP A 43 12.71 9.23 -29.26
C ASP A 43 13.33 10.53 -28.70
N TYR A 44 12.66 11.67 -28.89
CA TYR A 44 13.03 12.95 -28.28
C TYR A 44 12.80 12.94 -26.75
N LEU A 45 11.67 12.40 -26.29
CA LEU A 45 11.43 12.18 -24.87
C LEU A 45 12.48 11.25 -24.26
N TRP A 46 12.85 10.18 -24.96
CA TRP A 46 13.89 9.25 -24.52
C TRP A 46 15.24 9.93 -24.35
N ASP A 47 15.65 10.79 -25.29
CA ASP A 47 16.89 11.55 -25.18
C ASP A 47 16.88 12.55 -24.01
N SER A 48 15.74 13.19 -23.75
CA SER A 48 15.53 14.01 -22.56
C SER A 48 15.68 13.23 -21.26
N LEU A 49 15.11 12.02 -21.19
CA LEU A 49 15.26 11.12 -20.03
C LEU A 49 16.71 10.63 -19.85
N VAL A 50 17.39 10.27 -20.94
CA VAL A 50 18.79 9.81 -20.90
C VAL A 50 19.74 10.91 -20.43
N LYS A 51 19.46 12.16 -20.83
CA LYS A 51 20.25 13.34 -20.46
C LYS A 51 19.76 14.01 -19.17
N ASP A 52 18.80 13.40 -18.46
CA ASP A 52 18.21 13.90 -17.22
C ASP A 52 17.75 15.37 -17.28
N HIS A 53 17.14 15.77 -18.40
CA HIS A 53 16.61 17.13 -18.56
C HIS A 53 15.15 17.09 -19.02
N MET A 54 14.43 18.17 -18.73
CA MET A 54 13.04 18.33 -19.18
C MET A 54 13.01 18.51 -20.72
N PRO A 55 12.12 17.80 -21.44
CA PRO A 55 11.91 18.04 -22.86
C PRO A 55 11.59 19.52 -23.09
N SER A 56 12.34 20.17 -23.97
CA SER A 56 12.09 21.58 -24.35
C SER A 56 11.22 21.69 -25.59
N ASP A 57 10.93 20.56 -26.23
CA ASP A 57 10.20 20.49 -27.50
C ASP A 57 8.69 20.54 -27.25
N GLU A 58 8.03 21.58 -27.78
CA GLU A 58 6.61 21.87 -27.55
C GLU A 58 5.72 20.71 -27.99
N ASP A 59 6.06 20.04 -29.09
CA ASP A 59 5.30 18.91 -29.61
C ASP A 59 5.42 17.68 -28.68
N VAL A 60 6.59 17.47 -28.05
CA VAL A 60 6.79 16.43 -27.03
C VAL A 60 6.02 16.78 -25.75
N LEU A 61 6.00 18.06 -25.39
CA LEU A 61 5.26 18.54 -24.22
C LEU A 61 3.74 18.40 -24.42
N GLU A 62 3.22 18.64 -25.61
CA GLU A 62 1.79 18.50 -25.92
C GLU A 62 1.37 17.02 -26.02
N ASP A 63 2.08 16.21 -26.82
CA ASP A 63 1.72 14.81 -27.12
C ASP A 63 1.75 13.91 -25.87
N PHE A 64 2.73 14.14 -24.99
CA PHE A 64 2.84 13.43 -23.71
C PHE A 64 2.11 14.14 -22.55
N GLY A 65 1.41 15.24 -22.84
CA GLY A 65 0.49 15.89 -21.91
C GLY A 65 1.14 16.70 -20.78
N PHE A 66 2.39 17.12 -20.96
CA PHE A 66 3.08 18.04 -20.05
C PHE A 66 2.47 19.45 -20.05
N ASN A 67 1.92 19.90 -21.18
CA ASN A 67 1.34 21.25 -21.30
C ASN A 67 -0.19 21.34 -21.09
N ASN A 68 -0.84 20.23 -20.74
CA ASN A 68 -2.30 20.18 -20.64
C ASN A 68 -2.85 20.93 -19.40
N THR A 69 -3.28 22.17 -19.63
CA THR A 69 -3.91 23.07 -18.64
C THR A 69 -5.18 22.49 -17.98
N HIS A 70 -5.81 21.48 -18.57
CA HIS A 70 -7.01 20.81 -18.04
C HIS A 70 -6.71 19.59 -17.16
N ARG A 71 -5.45 19.14 -17.07
CA ARG A 71 -5.01 18.04 -16.18
C ARG A 71 -4.02 18.47 -15.10
N GLY A 72 -4.19 19.71 -14.64
CA GLY A 72 -3.67 20.18 -13.37
C GLY A 72 -2.31 20.85 -13.46
N ARG A 73 -2.27 22.12 -13.05
CA ARG A 73 -1.05 22.87 -12.67
C ARG A 73 -0.21 22.19 -11.58
N TYR A 74 -0.64 21.02 -11.09
CA TYR A 74 0.09 20.19 -10.16
C TYR A 74 1.44 19.73 -10.71
N PHE A 75 1.52 19.36 -11.99
CA PHE A 75 2.77 18.85 -12.56
C PHE A 75 3.83 19.97 -12.68
N PRO A 76 3.54 21.16 -13.26
CA PRO A 76 4.48 22.29 -13.22
C PRO A 76 4.87 22.71 -11.80
N TRP A 77 3.91 22.78 -10.86
CA TRP A 77 4.22 23.09 -9.46
C TRP A 77 5.14 22.04 -8.84
N PHE A 78 4.88 20.75 -9.07
CA PHE A 78 5.70 19.65 -8.57
C PHE A 78 7.15 19.76 -9.07
N LEU A 79 7.34 20.14 -10.33
CA LEU A 79 8.66 20.36 -10.91
C LEU A 79 9.39 21.57 -10.31
N GLU A 80 8.68 22.67 -10.08
CA GLU A 80 9.21 23.86 -9.42
C GLU A 80 9.53 23.61 -7.92
N ASN A 81 8.87 22.60 -7.32
CA ASN A 81 8.95 22.31 -5.89
C ASN A 81 9.64 20.97 -5.57
N LEU A 82 10.49 20.45 -6.46
CA LEU A 82 11.28 19.23 -6.21
C LEU A 82 12.12 19.32 -4.92
N HIS A 83 12.58 20.53 -4.58
CA HIS A 83 13.29 20.82 -3.33
C HIS A 83 12.51 20.45 -2.05
N VAL A 84 11.16 20.31 -2.12
CA VAL A 84 10.31 19.85 -1.02
C VAL A 84 10.48 18.35 -0.78
N LEU A 85 10.77 17.57 -1.83
CA LEU A 85 11.00 16.12 -1.76
C LEU A 85 12.45 15.76 -1.46
N ASP A 86 13.38 16.67 -1.78
CA ASP A 86 14.82 16.47 -1.56
C ASP A 86 15.27 16.72 -0.12
N GLN A 87 14.37 17.14 0.78
CA GLN A 87 14.72 17.26 2.19
C GLN A 87 14.89 15.85 2.79
N PRO A 88 16.12 15.45 3.18
CA PRO A 88 16.34 14.14 3.75
C PRO A 88 15.67 14.07 5.12
N ILE A 89 14.50 13.44 5.17
CA ILE A 89 13.85 13.09 6.43
C ILE A 89 14.54 11.83 6.96
N SER A 90 15.02 11.88 8.20
CA SER A 90 15.55 10.69 8.86
C SER A 90 14.48 9.59 8.95
N LYS A 91 14.89 8.32 8.97
CA LYS A 91 13.94 7.20 9.04
C LYS A 91 13.05 7.31 10.28
N GLU A 92 13.61 7.78 11.39
CA GLU A 92 12.96 7.98 12.67
C GLU A 92 11.92 9.12 12.59
N GLU A 93 12.27 10.24 11.96
CA GLU A 93 11.36 11.37 11.78
C GLU A 93 10.22 11.02 10.80
N ALA A 94 10.48 10.24 9.75
CA ALA A 94 9.46 9.72 8.85
C ALA A 94 8.48 8.80 9.60
N GLN A 95 8.99 7.91 10.45
CA GLN A 95 8.17 7.03 11.28
C GLN A 95 7.33 7.82 12.28
N GLN A 96 7.89 8.85 12.92
CA GLN A 96 7.14 9.72 13.85
C GLN A 96 6.05 10.51 13.11
N LYS A 97 6.37 11.11 11.96
CA LYS A 97 5.39 11.81 11.10
C LYS A 97 4.29 10.88 10.64
N LEU A 98 4.62 9.64 10.26
CA LEU A 98 3.63 8.62 9.92
C LEU A 98 2.77 8.32 11.13
N VAL A 99 3.34 8.09 12.32
CA VAL A 99 2.55 7.78 13.52
C VAL A 99 1.57 8.88 13.91
N VAL A 100 2.05 10.13 13.95
CA VAL A 100 1.24 11.30 14.27
C VAL A 100 0.14 11.50 13.22
N THR A 101 0.48 11.44 11.93
CA THR A 101 -0.50 11.73 10.88
C THR A 101 -1.52 10.59 10.72
N PHE A 102 -1.07 9.34 10.88
CA PHE A 102 -1.83 8.15 10.50
C PHE A 102 -2.63 7.56 11.66
N TYR A 103 -2.03 7.45 12.85
CA TYR A 103 -2.67 6.78 13.98
C TYR A 103 -3.40 7.72 14.93
N ASP A 104 -3.10 9.03 14.95
CA ASP A 104 -3.75 9.94 15.90
C ASP A 104 -5.27 10.02 15.73
N LYS A 105 -5.77 9.90 14.49
CA LYS A 105 -7.21 9.85 14.20
C LYS A 105 -7.86 8.53 14.66
N ALA A 106 -7.09 7.45 14.74
CA ALA A 106 -7.57 6.14 15.15
C ALA A 106 -7.49 5.93 16.67
N LYS A 107 -6.61 6.67 17.38
CA LYS A 107 -6.46 6.61 18.85
C LYS A 107 -7.76 6.60 19.66
N PRO A 108 -8.80 7.41 19.33
CA PRO A 108 -10.04 7.42 20.11
C PRO A 108 -10.78 6.08 20.17
N TYR A 109 -10.52 5.18 19.22
CA TYR A 109 -11.17 3.86 19.13
C TYR A 109 -10.51 2.82 20.02
N LEU A 110 -9.30 3.07 20.52
CA LEU A 110 -8.65 2.21 21.51
C LEU A 110 -9.25 2.41 22.90
N ASP A 111 -9.19 1.35 23.71
CA ASP A 111 -9.49 1.42 25.13
C ASP A 111 -8.54 2.39 25.82
N VAL A 112 -9.00 3.04 26.90
CA VAL A 112 -8.27 4.14 27.56
C VAL A 112 -6.86 3.72 27.98
N GLU A 113 -6.69 2.46 28.37
CA GLU A 113 -5.43 1.84 28.79
C GLU A 113 -4.42 1.67 27.64
N ASP A 114 -4.90 1.55 26.41
CA ASP A 114 -4.09 1.29 25.21
C ASP A 114 -3.75 2.57 24.45
N ARG A 115 -4.45 3.69 24.71
CA ARG A 115 -4.24 4.96 24.01
C ARG A 115 -2.85 5.57 24.21
N SER A 116 -2.18 5.24 25.31
CA SER A 116 -0.83 5.72 25.64
C SER A 116 0.28 4.81 25.10
N LYS A 117 -0.06 3.60 24.62
CA LYS A 117 0.91 2.62 24.15
C LYS A 117 1.38 2.98 22.74
N VAL A 118 2.64 2.66 22.45
CA VAL A 118 3.17 2.74 21.09
C VAL A 118 2.53 1.63 20.26
N PHE A 119 2.29 1.89 18.96
CA PHE A 119 1.66 0.94 18.03
C PHE A 119 2.23 -0.49 18.12
N GLY A 120 3.56 -0.62 18.23
CA GLY A 120 4.24 -1.91 18.31
C GLY A 120 3.95 -2.71 19.59
N ASP A 121 3.58 -2.02 20.67
CA ASP A 121 3.37 -2.61 22.00
C ASP A 121 1.92 -3.06 22.25
N LEU A 122 1.03 -2.82 21.29
CA LEU A 122 -0.36 -3.27 21.36
C LEU A 122 -0.40 -4.80 21.35
N LYS A 123 -1.00 -5.37 22.39
CA LYS A 123 -1.24 -6.80 22.56
C LYS A 123 -2.72 -7.00 22.89
N PRO A 124 -3.39 -7.98 22.26
CA PRO A 124 -2.85 -9.07 21.44
C PRO A 124 -2.52 -8.65 19.98
N GLN A 125 -1.82 -9.51 19.24
CA GLN A 125 -1.48 -9.27 17.83
C GLN A 125 -2.72 -8.96 16.97
N ALA A 126 -3.85 -9.61 17.28
CA ALA A 126 -5.13 -9.36 16.62
C ALA A 126 -5.60 -7.90 16.79
N GLN A 127 -5.44 -7.32 17.98
CA GLN A 127 -5.77 -5.93 18.25
C GLN A 127 -4.85 -4.99 17.47
N ARG A 128 -3.54 -5.27 17.43
CA ARG A 128 -2.58 -4.48 16.66
C ARG A 128 -2.90 -4.46 15.16
N HIS A 129 -3.16 -5.63 14.55
CA HIS A 129 -3.49 -5.72 13.12
C HIS A 129 -4.81 -5.02 12.80
N SER A 130 -5.81 -5.22 13.66
CA SER A 130 -7.12 -4.57 13.52
C SER A 130 -7.01 -3.05 13.67
N TYR A 131 -6.15 -2.57 14.56
CA TYR A 131 -5.90 -1.14 14.76
C TYR A 131 -5.20 -0.52 13.54
N HIS A 132 -4.23 -1.24 12.95
CA HIS A 132 -3.63 -0.83 11.68
C HIS A 132 -4.69 -0.73 10.57
N LEU A 133 -5.55 -1.74 10.45
CA LEU A 133 -6.63 -1.73 9.46
C LEU A 133 -7.57 -0.56 9.66
N LEU A 134 -7.98 -0.29 10.91
CA LEU A 134 -8.83 0.84 11.25
C LEU A 134 -8.22 2.17 10.80
N ALA A 135 -6.92 2.38 11.04
CA ALA A 135 -6.21 3.58 10.60
C ALA A 135 -6.24 3.71 9.07
N GLU A 136 -6.07 2.62 8.32
CA GLU A 136 -6.21 2.59 6.86
C GLU A 136 -7.65 2.93 6.41
N MET A 137 -8.67 2.36 7.08
CA MET A 137 -10.08 2.58 6.75
C MET A 137 -10.50 4.04 6.91
N GLN A 138 -9.98 4.73 7.93
CA GLN A 138 -10.23 6.17 8.14
C GLN A 138 -9.72 7.03 6.99
N HIS A 139 -8.63 6.60 6.34
CA HIS A 139 -8.06 7.31 5.19
C HIS A 139 -8.62 6.81 3.85
N ARG A 140 -9.51 5.81 3.89
CA ARG A 140 -10.06 5.12 2.71
C ARG A 140 -8.96 4.49 1.84
N TRP A 141 -7.90 4.03 2.49
CA TRP A 141 -6.77 3.38 1.84
C TRP A 141 -6.97 1.87 1.83
N SER A 142 -6.59 1.25 0.72
CA SER A 142 -6.50 -0.20 0.64
C SER A 142 -5.11 -0.62 1.13
N PRO A 143 -5.00 -1.68 1.94
CA PRO A 143 -3.70 -2.21 2.32
C PRO A 143 -2.83 -2.55 1.11
N ASN A 144 -1.52 -2.41 1.25
CA ASN A 144 -0.55 -2.77 0.23
C ASN A 144 -0.29 -4.29 0.25
N PRO A 145 -0.11 -4.97 -0.90
CA PRO A 145 0.29 -6.37 -0.94
C PRO A 145 1.51 -6.78 -0.08
N VAL A 146 2.42 -5.84 0.21
CA VAL A 146 3.57 -6.05 1.11
C VAL A 146 3.13 -6.11 2.60
N GLU A 147 2.03 -5.46 2.95
CA GLU A 147 1.54 -5.37 4.32
C GLU A 147 0.84 -6.66 4.75
N GLU A 148 1.01 -7.02 6.02
CA GLU A 148 0.39 -8.22 6.58
C GLU A 148 -1.14 -8.14 6.60
N ASN A 149 -1.70 -6.94 6.68
CA ASN A 149 -3.15 -6.70 6.67
C ASN A 149 -3.81 -7.05 5.34
N TRP A 150 -3.13 -6.81 4.22
CA TRP A 150 -3.65 -7.17 2.89
C TRP A 150 -3.93 -8.67 2.80
N TYR A 151 -3.01 -9.47 3.32
CA TYR A 151 -3.19 -10.90 3.41
C TYR A 151 -4.19 -11.28 4.50
N SER A 152 -3.99 -10.82 5.72
CA SER A 152 -4.73 -11.25 6.92
C SER A 152 -6.22 -10.96 6.89
N PHE A 153 -6.62 -9.83 6.30
CA PHE A 153 -8.02 -9.42 6.17
C PHE A 153 -8.63 -9.80 4.81
N GLY A 154 -7.93 -10.61 4.02
CA GLY A 154 -8.49 -11.26 2.84
C GLY A 154 -8.51 -10.41 1.56
N PHE A 155 -7.80 -9.28 1.49
CA PHE A 155 -7.65 -8.53 0.23
C PHE A 155 -6.93 -9.36 -0.83
N VAL A 156 -6.04 -10.28 -0.42
CA VAL A 156 -5.45 -11.28 -1.30
C VAL A 156 -6.48 -12.12 -2.06
N THR A 157 -7.71 -12.24 -1.57
CA THR A 157 -8.75 -13.03 -2.24
C THR A 157 -9.45 -12.26 -3.38
N CYS A 158 -9.30 -10.93 -3.43
CA CYS A 158 -9.98 -10.07 -4.41
C CYS A 158 -9.37 -10.21 -5.80
N ARG A 159 -10.16 -10.56 -6.82
CA ARG A 159 -9.67 -10.81 -8.19
C ARG A 159 -9.26 -9.55 -8.93
N ASN A 160 -9.76 -8.39 -8.52
CA ASN A 160 -9.51 -7.12 -9.17
C ASN A 160 -9.76 -5.96 -8.19
N ARG A 161 -9.40 -4.75 -8.63
CA ARG A 161 -9.57 -3.50 -7.88
C ARG A 161 -11.03 -3.19 -7.50
N SER A 162 -12.01 -3.71 -8.23
CA SER A 162 -13.43 -3.52 -7.90
C SER A 162 -13.83 -4.33 -6.67
N GLU A 163 -13.34 -5.58 -6.57
CA GLU A 163 -13.53 -6.41 -5.39
C GLU A 163 -12.78 -5.85 -4.18
N GLU A 164 -11.54 -5.39 -4.35
CA GLU A 164 -10.80 -4.72 -3.27
C GLU A 164 -11.54 -3.49 -2.77
N ARG A 165 -12.09 -2.67 -3.67
CA ARG A 165 -12.91 -1.51 -3.29
C ARG A 165 -14.20 -1.94 -2.56
N THR A 166 -14.78 -3.07 -2.94
CA THR A 166 -15.96 -3.62 -2.26
C THR A 166 -15.60 -4.09 -0.85
N LEU A 167 -14.47 -4.78 -0.69
CA LEU A 167 -13.97 -5.22 0.61
C LEU A 167 -13.58 -4.04 1.52
N LEU A 168 -12.94 -3.02 0.95
CA LEU A 168 -12.66 -1.76 1.63
C LEU A 168 -13.95 -1.12 2.15
N GLY A 169 -14.96 -1.00 1.28
CA GLY A 169 -16.26 -0.45 1.66
C GLY A 169 -16.96 -1.26 2.75
N LEU A 170 -16.83 -2.59 2.71
CA LEU A 170 -17.38 -3.49 3.72
C LEU A 170 -16.72 -3.25 5.09
N TYR A 171 -15.38 -3.17 5.16
CA TYR A 171 -14.69 -2.87 6.42
C TYR A 171 -14.98 -1.45 6.93
N GLN A 172 -15.16 -0.48 6.04
CA GLN A 172 -15.58 0.87 6.42
C GLN A 172 -16.97 0.87 7.06
N LEU A 173 -17.95 0.20 6.46
CA LEU A 173 -19.30 0.07 7.02
C LEU A 173 -19.31 -0.59 8.40
N LEU A 174 -18.35 -1.49 8.68
CA LEU A 174 -18.21 -2.11 9.99
C LEU A 174 -17.59 -1.18 11.04
N LEU A 175 -16.51 -0.47 10.69
CA LEU A 175 -15.61 0.13 11.66
C LEU A 175 -15.80 1.65 11.83
N ILE A 176 -16.24 2.34 10.78
CA ILE A 176 -16.25 3.79 10.74
C ILE A 176 -17.69 4.29 10.93
N PRO A 177 -17.90 5.34 11.74
CA PRO A 177 -19.20 5.98 11.85
C PRO A 177 -19.70 6.48 10.49
N ASN A 178 -21.02 6.50 10.32
CA ASN A 178 -21.66 7.09 9.15
C ASN A 178 -21.23 8.57 9.01
N ASP A 179 -20.53 8.87 7.92
CA ASP A 179 -20.04 10.21 7.58
C ASP A 179 -20.90 10.88 6.49
N GLU A 180 -22.14 10.41 6.32
CA GLU A 180 -23.08 10.81 5.27
C GLU A 180 -22.59 10.55 3.83
N SER A 181 -21.46 9.84 3.67
CA SER A 181 -20.96 9.56 2.34
C SER A 181 -21.91 8.67 1.54
N SER A 182 -21.76 8.73 0.22
CA SER A 182 -22.58 7.96 -0.72
C SER A 182 -22.63 6.47 -0.39
N LEU A 183 -21.54 5.91 0.12
CA LEU A 183 -21.43 4.53 0.59
C LEU A 183 -22.49 4.19 1.65
N TYR A 184 -22.53 4.94 2.76
CA TYR A 184 -23.51 4.74 3.83
C TYR A 184 -24.93 5.06 3.36
N ARG A 185 -25.10 6.11 2.54
CA ARG A 185 -26.43 6.49 2.04
C ARG A 185 -27.04 5.41 1.15
N ILE A 186 -26.23 4.75 0.31
CA ILE A 186 -26.68 3.64 -0.54
C ILE A 186 -27.01 2.42 0.32
N HIS A 187 -26.17 2.11 1.32
CA HIS A 187 -26.34 0.94 2.16
C HIS A 187 -27.54 1.08 3.13
N ASN A 188 -27.61 2.19 3.86
CA ASN A 188 -28.62 2.43 4.89
C ASN A 188 -30.03 2.65 4.31
N ARG A 189 -30.16 2.87 2.99
CA ARG A 189 -31.44 3.04 2.31
C ARG A 189 -32.38 1.84 2.51
N GLN A 190 -31.83 0.65 2.76
CA GLN A 190 -32.63 -0.57 2.95
C GLN A 190 -32.71 -1.08 4.40
N GLN A 191 -31.80 -0.67 5.30
CA GLN A 191 -31.67 -1.27 6.63
C GLN A 191 -31.76 -0.27 7.80
N GLY A 192 -31.92 1.03 7.54
CA GLY A 192 -31.81 2.05 8.57
C GLY A 192 -30.35 2.31 8.98
N THR A 193 -30.12 3.33 9.81
CA THR A 193 -28.76 3.67 10.26
C THR A 193 -28.33 2.71 11.37
N MET A 194 -27.52 1.70 11.02
CA MET A 194 -26.88 0.83 12.01
C MET A 194 -25.64 1.51 12.60
N PRO A 195 -25.43 1.45 13.93
CA PRO A 195 -24.20 1.96 14.53
C PRO A 195 -23.01 1.07 14.14
N PRO A 196 -21.81 1.67 14.00
CA PRO A 196 -20.58 0.91 13.74
C PRO A 196 -20.33 -0.10 14.86
N VAL A 197 -19.60 -1.16 14.53
CA VAL A 197 -19.14 -2.15 15.51
C VAL A 197 -18.13 -1.48 16.44
N PRO A 198 -18.25 -1.63 17.77
CA PRO A 198 -17.20 -1.25 18.70
C PRO A 198 -15.87 -1.90 18.31
N PHE A 199 -14.78 -1.13 18.32
CA PHE A 199 -13.47 -1.64 17.90
C PHE A 199 -13.07 -2.92 18.64
N THR A 200 -13.41 -3.00 19.93
CA THR A 200 -13.17 -4.17 20.78
C THR A 200 -13.88 -5.43 20.33
N GLU A 201 -15.12 -5.30 19.84
CA GLU A 201 -15.88 -6.41 19.28
C GLU A 201 -15.26 -6.87 17.95
N PHE A 202 -14.83 -5.92 17.11
CA PHE A 202 -14.20 -6.23 15.82
C PHE A 202 -12.91 -7.05 15.97
N TRP A 203 -11.95 -6.59 16.78
CA TRP A 203 -10.67 -7.30 16.87
C TRP A 203 -10.79 -8.65 17.57
N LYS A 204 -11.74 -8.81 18.51
CA LYS A 204 -12.08 -10.11 19.12
C LYS A 204 -12.74 -11.05 18.11
N ALA A 205 -13.58 -10.53 17.22
CA ALA A 205 -14.15 -11.31 16.13
C ALA A 205 -13.07 -11.77 15.14
N TYR A 206 -12.06 -10.92 14.87
CA TYR A 206 -10.90 -11.30 14.06
C TYR A 206 -10.03 -12.36 14.72
N GLU A 207 -9.78 -12.25 16.02
CA GLU A 207 -9.03 -13.24 16.80
C GLU A 207 -9.73 -14.60 16.80
N SER A 208 -11.04 -14.61 17.03
CA SER A 208 -11.87 -15.83 17.09
C SER A 208 -12.33 -16.38 15.75
N LYS A 209 -11.89 -15.80 14.62
CA LYS A 209 -12.30 -16.19 13.24
C LYS A 209 -13.81 -16.10 12.99
N SER A 210 -14.49 -15.19 13.68
CA SER A 210 -15.95 -14.97 13.58
C SER A 210 -16.32 -13.70 12.81
N LEU A 211 -15.37 -13.07 12.08
CA LEU A 211 -15.63 -11.88 11.27
C LEU A 211 -16.79 -12.04 10.27
N ILE A 212 -16.94 -13.21 9.66
CA ILE A 212 -18.05 -13.48 8.73
C ILE A 212 -19.39 -13.39 9.45
N MET A 213 -19.49 -13.94 10.67
CA MET A 213 -20.70 -13.85 11.49
C MET A 213 -21.00 -12.41 11.88
N LEU A 214 -19.96 -11.64 12.25
CA LEU A 214 -20.09 -10.22 12.57
C LEU A 214 -20.60 -9.39 11.38
N MET A 215 -20.07 -9.65 10.17
CA MET A 215 -20.53 -9.02 8.93
C MET A 215 -22.01 -9.31 8.68
N ASP A 216 -22.42 -10.57 8.79
CA ASP A 216 -23.79 -11.00 8.55
C ASP A 216 -24.75 -10.43 9.61
N ALA A 217 -24.34 -10.37 10.88
CA ALA A 217 -25.11 -9.76 11.98
C ALA A 217 -25.34 -8.25 11.79
N LYS A 218 -24.43 -7.57 11.07
CA LYS A 218 -24.57 -6.16 10.68
C LYS A 218 -25.29 -5.97 9.34
N GLY A 219 -25.88 -7.02 8.77
CA GLY A 219 -26.65 -6.95 7.54
C GLY A 219 -25.81 -6.83 6.26
N LEU A 220 -24.50 -7.07 6.35
CA LEU A 220 -23.55 -6.91 5.24
C LEU A 220 -23.40 -8.17 4.37
N ARG A 221 -24.22 -9.20 4.61
CA ARG A 221 -24.16 -10.49 3.90
C ARG A 221 -24.23 -10.34 2.38
N GLU A 222 -25.09 -9.47 1.88
CA GLU A 222 -25.27 -9.23 0.43
C GLU A 222 -24.08 -8.52 -0.22
N VAL A 223 -23.35 -7.70 0.54
CA VAL A 223 -22.11 -7.08 0.07
C VAL A 223 -20.99 -8.11 0.10
N ARG A 224 -20.91 -8.87 1.19
CA ARG A 224 -19.93 -9.94 1.41
C ARG A 224 -20.03 -11.05 0.36
N SER A 225 -21.24 -11.46 -0.04
CA SER A 225 -21.47 -12.54 -1.02
C SER A 225 -20.91 -12.23 -2.42
N ARG A 226 -20.65 -10.95 -2.73
CA ARG A 226 -19.96 -10.51 -3.96
C ARG A 226 -18.47 -10.85 -3.97
N LEU A 227 -17.92 -11.28 -2.84
CA LEU A 227 -16.52 -11.64 -2.64
C LEU A 227 -16.42 -13.17 -2.45
N PRO A 228 -16.31 -13.95 -3.53
CA PRO A 228 -16.59 -15.38 -3.51
C PRO A 228 -15.62 -16.21 -2.65
N PHE A 229 -14.39 -15.73 -2.49
CA PHE A 229 -13.33 -16.44 -1.76
C PHE A 229 -13.13 -15.92 -0.33
N LEU A 230 -13.77 -14.80 0.04
CA LEU A 230 -13.54 -14.14 1.32
C LEU A 230 -13.99 -15.00 2.50
N GLU A 231 -15.17 -15.62 2.39
CA GLU A 231 -15.75 -16.46 3.45
C GLU A 231 -14.86 -17.66 3.76
N VAL A 232 -14.49 -18.42 2.72
CA VAL A 232 -13.59 -19.56 2.85
C VAL A 232 -12.26 -19.14 3.47
N PHE A 233 -11.74 -17.97 3.09
CA PHE A 233 -10.47 -17.46 3.59
C PHE A 233 -10.50 -17.06 5.07
N LEU A 234 -11.53 -16.30 5.49
CA LEU A 234 -11.64 -15.80 6.86
C LEU A 234 -12.10 -16.87 7.86
N SER A 235 -12.87 -17.87 7.40
CA SER A 235 -13.35 -18.98 8.23
C SER A 235 -12.37 -20.15 8.34
N ALA A 236 -11.25 -20.13 7.60
CA ALA A 236 -10.26 -21.19 7.63
C ALA A 236 -9.61 -21.32 9.04
N PRO A 237 -9.65 -22.51 9.67
CA PRO A 237 -8.92 -22.79 10.90
C PRO A 237 -7.42 -22.61 10.70
N THR A 238 -6.71 -22.12 11.72
CA THR A 238 -5.24 -22.01 11.72
C THR A 238 -4.51 -23.35 11.56
N SER A 239 -5.21 -24.47 11.77
CA SER A 239 -4.69 -25.83 11.61
C SER A 239 -4.71 -26.33 10.15
N ILE A 240 -5.50 -25.72 9.27
CA ILE A 240 -5.50 -26.06 7.85
C ILE A 240 -4.47 -25.16 7.17
N ILE A 241 -3.48 -25.79 6.54
CA ILE A 241 -2.52 -25.11 5.66
C ILE A 241 -3.34 -24.31 4.65
N ARG A 242 -3.28 -22.98 4.74
CA ARG A 242 -4.01 -22.09 3.84
C ARG A 242 -3.63 -22.44 2.40
N PRO A 243 -4.57 -22.35 1.44
CA PRO A 243 -4.27 -22.64 0.05
C PRO A 243 -3.06 -21.83 -0.43
N SER A 244 -2.00 -22.52 -0.87
CA SER A 244 -0.73 -21.92 -1.33
C SER A 244 -0.89 -20.94 -2.49
N VAL A 245 -2.04 -21.00 -3.19
CA VAL A 245 -2.42 -20.05 -4.24
C VAL A 245 -2.48 -18.61 -3.75
N TRP A 246 -2.85 -18.35 -2.48
CA TRP A 246 -2.89 -16.98 -1.95
C TRP A 246 -1.49 -16.45 -1.63
N ASP A 247 -0.59 -17.30 -1.14
CA ASP A 247 0.81 -16.94 -0.94
C ASP A 247 1.50 -16.66 -2.29
N LEU A 248 1.24 -17.50 -3.30
CA LEU A 248 1.71 -17.27 -4.66
C LEU A 248 1.18 -15.95 -5.21
N LYS A 249 -0.10 -15.64 -4.99
CA LYS A 249 -0.66 -14.38 -5.45
C LYS A 249 0.00 -13.17 -4.78
N GLN A 250 0.19 -13.21 -3.46
CA GLN A 250 0.89 -12.14 -2.75
C GLN A 250 2.30 -11.93 -3.33
N PHE A 251 3.04 -13.02 -3.54
CA PHE A 251 4.36 -12.97 -4.15
C PHE A 251 4.37 -12.32 -5.54
N LEU A 252 3.40 -12.67 -6.39
CA LEU A 252 3.25 -12.09 -7.72
C LEU A 252 2.86 -10.61 -7.69
N GLU A 253 2.10 -10.16 -6.69
CA GLU A 253 1.72 -8.75 -6.54
C GLU A 253 2.87 -7.88 -6.00
N ILE A 254 3.68 -8.41 -5.08
CA ILE A 254 4.83 -7.67 -4.52
C ILE A 254 5.90 -7.39 -5.59
N ARG A 255 6.07 -8.30 -6.57
CA ARG A 255 7.04 -8.15 -7.70
C ARG A 255 8.47 -7.84 -7.26
N ASN A 256 8.84 -8.20 -6.03
CA ASN A 256 10.16 -7.98 -5.46
C ASN A 256 10.59 -9.24 -4.68
N PRO A 257 11.08 -10.27 -5.39
CA PRO A 257 11.41 -11.57 -4.80
C PRO A 257 12.67 -11.56 -3.92
N VAL A 258 13.51 -10.53 -4.04
CA VAL A 258 14.77 -10.40 -3.29
C VAL A 258 14.47 -9.96 -1.85
N GLU A 259 13.62 -8.94 -1.69
CA GLU A 259 13.25 -8.43 -0.37
C GLU A 259 12.09 -9.21 0.25
N ASN A 260 11.25 -9.85 -0.56
CA ASN A 260 10.06 -10.59 -0.12
C ASN A 260 10.02 -11.98 -0.77
N PRO A 261 10.87 -12.93 -0.32
CA PRO A 261 10.86 -14.29 -0.85
C PRO A 261 9.54 -15.01 -0.50
N PRO A 262 9.10 -15.97 -1.32
CA PRO A 262 7.90 -16.74 -1.04
C PRO A 262 8.12 -17.55 0.25
N THR A 263 7.36 -17.23 1.29
CA THR A 263 7.47 -17.94 2.57
C THR A 263 6.87 -19.33 2.41
N SER A 264 7.62 -20.37 2.80
CA SER A 264 7.07 -21.72 2.85
C SER A 264 5.92 -21.76 3.87
N SER A 265 4.83 -22.41 3.48
CA SER A 265 3.50 -22.34 4.06
C SER A 265 3.35 -23.00 5.44
N GLY A 266 4.20 -22.65 6.43
CA GLY A 266 4.22 -23.28 7.74
C GLY A 266 4.61 -22.45 8.97
N LEU A 267 5.11 -21.21 8.84
CA LEU A 267 5.70 -20.49 9.99
C LEU A 267 5.26 -19.02 10.15
N ARG A 268 4.01 -18.67 9.83
CA ARG A 268 3.50 -17.31 10.15
C ARG A 268 2.94 -17.18 11.58
N GLY A 269 3.18 -18.18 12.45
CA GLY A 269 2.61 -18.27 13.80
C GLY A 269 3.62 -18.28 14.96
N SER A 270 4.93 -18.30 14.70
CA SER A 270 5.91 -18.42 15.78
C SER A 270 7.30 -18.03 15.27
N GLU A 271 7.66 -16.75 15.41
CA GLU A 271 9.04 -16.26 15.62
C GLU A 271 9.07 -14.74 15.50
N SER A 272 8.91 -14.06 16.62
CA SER A 272 9.67 -12.82 16.90
C SER A 272 10.04 -12.83 18.38
N SER A 273 10.86 -13.82 18.73
CA SER A 273 11.65 -13.81 19.95
C SER A 273 12.95 -14.54 19.66
N GLN A 274 13.99 -13.80 19.29
CA GLN A 274 15.40 -14.02 19.64
C GLN A 274 16.17 -12.78 19.17
N ALA A 275 16.54 -11.88 20.07
CA ALA A 275 17.63 -11.98 21.05
C ALA A 275 19.01 -11.74 20.41
N SER A 276 19.54 -10.57 20.73
CA SER A 276 20.94 -10.24 21.00
C SER A 276 21.95 -11.39 20.93
N ARG A 277 22.94 -11.24 20.04
CA ARG A 277 24.34 -11.67 20.23
C ARG A 277 25.22 -10.62 19.54
N SER A 278 25.79 -9.69 20.29
CA SER A 278 27.19 -9.71 20.76
C SER A 278 28.22 -9.79 19.62
N LEU A 279 28.86 -8.66 19.33
CA LEU A 279 30.21 -8.63 18.78
C LEU A 279 31.05 -7.81 19.77
N CYS A 280 31.72 -8.53 20.67
CA CYS A 280 33.04 -8.13 21.16
C CYS A 280 34.06 -8.79 20.24
N GLY A 281 34.96 -7.97 19.73
CA GLY A 281 36.10 -8.28 18.89
C GLY A 281 36.76 -6.96 18.53
#